data_AF-A0A6M0BJA7-F1
#
_entry.id   AF-A0A6M0BJA7-F1
#
_cell.length_a   1.000
_cell.length_b   1.000
_cell.length_c   1.000
_cell.angle_alpha   90.00
_cell.angle_beta   90.00
_cell.angle_gamma   90.00
#
_symmetry.space_group_name_H-M   'P 1'
#
loop_
_entity.id
_entity.type
_entity.pdbx_description
1 polymer ?
#
loop_
_entity_poly.entity_id
_entity_poly.type
_entity_poly.pdbx_seq_one_letter_code
_entity_poly.pdbx_strand_id
1 'polypeptide(L)'
;IIENWEANDQPEHLRTLRERIIRNEQGSSRLLALYQQILQQGEIAADDSPEQIELRLSGLVVKQPGQENKTSPVLKVYNRIYQSIFNQDWVEQKLGNLRPYNQALNAWLASNREDNSRLLRGQALAEALNWKAGKRLSVVDDEFLAASQELSWIEQQRYLEAERAKEAEARLAEQKKSARRLKFLLMAVGTALMVSTGLGVTTYLGYRRSAISEINAFA
;
A
#
# COMPACT_ATOMS: atom_id res chain seq x y z
N ILE A 1 18.43 40.37 -13.02
CA ILE A 1 17.84 40.41 -11.66
C ILE A 1 17.46 39.01 -11.18
N ILE A 2 17.01 38.09 -12.05
CA ILE A 2 16.59 36.73 -11.65
C ILE A 2 17.77 35.72 -11.63
N GLU A 3 18.75 35.83 -12.53
CA GLU A 3 19.88 34.91 -12.55
C GLU A 3 20.83 35.15 -11.37
N ASN A 4 21.11 34.08 -10.62
CA ASN A 4 22.11 34.02 -9.56
C ASN A 4 21.88 34.95 -8.35
N TRP A 5 20.63 35.30 -8.02
CA TRP A 5 20.31 36.09 -6.83
C TRP A 5 20.74 35.43 -5.51
N GLU A 6 20.91 34.11 -5.47
CA GLU A 6 21.43 33.38 -4.30
C GLU A 6 22.96 33.55 -4.12
N ALA A 7 23.68 33.90 -5.21
CA ALA A 7 25.13 34.11 -5.24
C ALA A 7 25.52 35.61 -5.35
N ASN A 8 24.59 36.47 -5.76
CA ASN A 8 24.78 37.91 -5.87
C ASN A 8 24.25 38.65 -4.62
N ASP A 9 24.94 39.73 -4.25
CA ASP A 9 24.79 40.42 -2.96
C ASP A 9 23.53 41.32 -2.83
N GLN A 10 22.39 40.98 -3.47
CA GLN A 10 21.09 41.66 -3.27
C GLN A 10 19.88 40.76 -3.63
N PRO A 11 18.68 40.98 -3.04
CA PRO A 11 18.30 41.86 -1.91
C PRO A 11 18.08 41.06 -0.61
N GLU A 12 18.48 41.63 0.54
CA GLU A 12 18.28 41.04 1.89
C GLU A 12 16.86 40.48 2.12
N HIS A 13 15.85 41.13 1.54
CA HIS A 13 14.46 40.71 1.68
C HIS A 13 14.22 39.29 1.13
N LEU A 14 14.80 38.91 -0.01
CA LEU A 14 14.62 37.57 -0.59
C LEU A 14 15.29 36.49 0.27
N ARG A 15 16.48 36.78 0.80
CA ARG A 15 17.17 35.90 1.75
C ARG A 15 16.33 35.72 3.02
N THR A 16 15.80 36.82 3.57
CA THR A 16 14.93 36.80 4.75
C THR A 16 13.65 36.00 4.50
N LEU A 17 13.02 36.13 3.32
CA LEU A 17 11.84 35.35 2.92
C LEU A 17 12.14 33.86 2.91
N ARG A 18 13.23 33.48 2.21
CA ARG A 18 13.69 32.10 2.15
C ARG A 18 13.94 31.53 3.55
N GLU A 19 14.71 32.24 4.36
CA GLU A 19 15.07 31.81 5.71
C GLU A 19 13.83 31.61 6.57
N ARG A 20 12.85 32.52 6.51
CA ARG A 20 11.59 32.37 7.25
C ARG A 20 10.81 31.10 6.89
N ILE A 21 10.81 30.70 5.62
CA ILE A 21 10.07 29.53 5.15
C ILE A 21 10.82 28.23 5.44
N ILE A 22 12.15 28.25 5.43
CA ILE A 22 13.01 27.06 5.59
C ILE A 22 13.53 26.89 7.03
N ARG A 23 13.31 27.86 7.94
CA ARG A 23 13.95 27.92 9.26
C ARG A 23 13.74 26.69 10.14
N ASN A 24 12.59 26.04 10.04
CA ASN A 24 12.21 24.94 10.91
C ASN A 24 11.84 23.71 10.08
N GLU A 25 12.75 22.75 9.97
CA GLU A 25 12.53 21.52 9.23
C GLU A 25 11.22 20.78 9.60
N GLN A 26 10.73 20.94 10.83
CA GLN A 26 9.48 20.31 11.30
C GLN A 26 8.21 20.95 10.71
N GLY A 27 8.27 22.24 10.35
CA GLY A 27 7.14 23.01 9.79
C GLY A 27 7.34 23.44 8.34
N SER A 28 8.59 23.52 7.88
CA SER A 28 8.96 23.95 6.53
C SER A 28 8.40 23.02 5.45
N SER A 29 8.31 21.70 5.70
CA SER A 29 7.67 20.78 4.76
C SER A 29 6.20 21.13 4.51
N ARG A 30 5.45 21.39 5.58
CA ARG A 30 4.03 21.77 5.52
C ARG A 30 3.83 23.14 4.88
N LEU A 31 4.63 24.13 5.24
CA LEU A 31 4.57 25.48 4.65
C LEU A 31 4.89 25.45 3.16
N LEU A 32 5.91 24.70 2.76
CA LEU A 32 6.29 24.54 1.36
C LEU A 32 5.22 23.78 0.56
N ALA A 33 4.59 22.75 1.14
CA ALA A 33 3.48 22.05 0.51
C ALA A 33 2.25 22.97 0.31
N LEU A 34 1.91 23.79 1.32
CA LEU A 34 0.84 24.79 1.20
C LEU A 34 1.18 25.82 0.11
N TYR A 35 2.42 26.29 0.06
CA TYR A 35 2.85 27.22 -0.97
C TYR A 35 2.85 26.58 -2.37
N GLN A 36 3.23 25.30 -2.49
CA GLN A 36 3.12 24.52 -3.73
C GLN A 36 1.69 24.49 -4.24
N GLN A 37 0.71 24.29 -3.35
CA GLN A 37 -0.70 24.31 -3.70
C GLN A 37 -1.14 25.67 -4.26
N ILE A 38 -0.68 26.78 -3.64
CA ILE A 38 -0.95 28.15 -4.13
C ILE A 38 -0.33 28.37 -5.51
N LEU A 39 0.88 27.86 -5.76
CA LEU A 39 1.51 27.97 -7.08
C LEU A 39 0.74 27.20 -8.16
N GLN A 40 0.23 26.02 -7.84
CA GLN A 40 -0.49 25.15 -8.79
C GLN A 40 -1.92 25.66 -9.07
N GLN A 41 -2.64 26.10 -8.03
CA GLN A 41 -4.03 26.55 -8.14
C GLN A 41 -4.12 28.05 -8.48
N GLY A 42 -3.01 28.79 -8.37
CA GLY A 42 -2.94 30.25 -8.49
C GLY A 42 -3.42 30.98 -7.22
N GLU A 43 -4.44 30.44 -6.57
CA GLU A 43 -4.99 30.95 -5.31
C GLU A 43 -5.69 29.83 -4.51
N ILE A 44 -5.77 30.01 -3.19
CA ILE A 44 -6.52 29.13 -2.29
C ILE A 44 -7.45 29.96 -1.40
N ALA A 45 -8.48 29.33 -0.82
CA ALA A 45 -9.33 30.00 0.17
C ALA A 45 -8.53 30.34 1.43
N ALA A 46 -8.70 31.57 1.94
CA ALA A 46 -8.08 31.98 3.19
C ALA A 46 -8.91 31.50 4.38
N ASP A 47 -8.36 30.54 5.12
CA ASP A 47 -8.95 29.92 6.30
C ASP A 47 -8.30 30.40 7.61
N ASP A 48 -7.25 31.23 7.53
CA ASP A 48 -6.49 31.75 8.66
C ASP A 48 -5.92 30.64 9.58
N SER A 49 -5.67 29.45 9.02
CA SER A 49 -4.89 28.41 9.70
C SER A 49 -3.51 28.94 10.11
N PRO A 50 -2.89 28.39 11.17
CA PRO A 50 -1.57 28.83 11.63
C PRO A 50 -0.52 28.87 10.50
N GLU A 51 -0.57 27.91 9.59
CA GLU A 51 0.31 27.81 8.43
C GLU A 51 0.06 28.92 7.41
N GLN A 52 -1.22 29.25 7.12
CA GLN A 52 -1.55 30.38 6.25
C GLN A 52 -1.11 31.71 6.87
N ILE A 53 -1.28 31.86 8.19
CA ILE A 53 -0.81 33.04 8.93
C ILE A 53 0.71 33.14 8.83
N GLU A 54 1.44 32.07 9.09
CA GLU A 54 2.90 32.03 9.00
C GLU A 54 3.40 32.35 7.58
N LEU A 55 2.78 31.75 6.56
CA LEU A 55 3.12 32.03 5.17
C LEU A 55 2.84 33.49 4.80
N ARG A 56 1.76 34.09 5.33
CA ARG A 56 1.45 35.52 5.14
C ARG A 56 2.43 36.43 5.88
N LEU A 57 2.82 36.07 7.10
CA LEU A 57 3.83 36.78 7.89
C LEU A 57 5.23 36.68 7.27
N SER A 58 5.50 35.64 6.48
CA SER A 58 6.72 35.58 5.68
C SER A 58 6.77 36.74 4.66
N GLY A 59 5.61 37.15 4.12
CA GLY A 59 5.49 38.13 3.04
C GLY A 59 5.45 37.50 1.64
N LEU A 60 5.55 36.17 1.54
CA LEU A 60 5.52 35.46 0.26
C LEU A 60 4.12 35.46 -0.38
N VAL A 61 3.08 35.46 0.45
CA VAL A 61 1.67 35.43 0.03
C VAL A 61 0.90 36.59 0.65
N VAL A 62 -0.18 36.99 -0.02
CA VAL A 62 -1.08 38.05 0.40
C VAL A 62 -2.52 37.54 0.42
N LYS A 63 -3.27 37.96 1.44
CA LYS A 63 -4.71 37.75 1.53
C LYS A 63 -5.41 38.86 0.76
N GLN A 64 -6.26 38.51 -0.19
CA GLN A 64 -7.04 39.45 -1.00
C GLN A 64 -8.52 39.12 -0.96
N PRO A 65 -9.40 40.09 -1.23
CA PRO A 65 -10.81 39.80 -1.48
C PRO A 65 -10.93 38.76 -2.61
N GLY A 66 -11.88 37.84 -2.49
CA GLY A 66 -12.19 36.90 -3.57
C GLY A 66 -12.62 37.65 -4.83
N GLN A 67 -12.41 37.06 -6.00
CA GLN A 67 -12.99 37.56 -7.26
C GLN A 67 -14.52 37.56 -7.20
N GLU A 68 -15.17 38.31 -8.09
CA GLU A 68 -16.64 38.30 -8.24
C GLU A 68 -17.17 36.86 -8.23
N ASN A 69 -18.13 36.59 -7.34
CA ASN A 69 -18.72 35.28 -7.00
C ASN A 69 -18.01 34.43 -5.92
N LYS A 70 -16.90 34.86 -5.32
CA LYS A 70 -16.31 34.21 -4.14
C LYS A 70 -16.59 35.01 -2.85
N THR A 71 -17.37 34.42 -1.93
CA THR A 71 -17.72 35.05 -0.64
C THR A 71 -16.54 35.10 0.34
N SER A 72 -15.54 34.24 0.15
CA SER A 72 -14.38 34.13 1.04
C SER A 72 -13.14 34.81 0.46
N PRO A 73 -12.31 35.45 1.31
CA PRO A 73 -11.01 35.95 0.88
C PRO A 73 -10.11 34.82 0.39
N VAL A 74 -9.16 35.16 -0.48
CA VAL A 74 -8.22 34.21 -1.09
C VAL A 74 -6.78 34.56 -0.73
N LEU A 75 -5.91 33.55 -0.71
CA LEU A 75 -4.47 33.68 -0.60
C LEU A 75 -3.81 33.45 -1.95
N LYS A 76 -2.91 34.36 -2.32
CA LYS A 76 -2.15 34.29 -3.56
C LYS A 76 -0.71 34.75 -3.36
N VAL A 77 0.18 34.40 -4.28
CA VAL A 77 1.57 34.90 -4.26
C VAL A 77 1.58 36.43 -4.31
N TYR A 78 2.38 37.06 -3.46
CA TYR A 78 2.37 38.52 -3.27
C TYR A 78 2.68 39.28 -4.56
N ASN A 79 3.73 38.87 -5.28
CA ASN A 79 4.10 39.45 -6.57
C ASN A 79 4.74 38.42 -7.51
N ARG A 80 4.83 38.77 -8.81
CA ARG A 80 5.39 37.92 -9.86
C ARG A 80 6.90 37.65 -9.70
N ILE A 81 7.64 38.58 -9.06
CA ILE A 81 9.08 38.40 -8.80
C ILE A 81 9.27 37.23 -7.83
N TYR A 82 8.50 37.20 -6.73
CA TYR A 82 8.52 36.11 -5.77
C TYR A 82 8.08 34.80 -6.41
N GLN A 83 7.03 34.82 -7.22
CA GLN A 83 6.60 33.62 -7.96
C GLN A 83 7.68 33.10 -8.91
N SER A 84 8.45 33.98 -9.56
CA SER A 84 9.53 33.58 -10.48
C SER A 84 10.74 32.98 -9.78
N ILE A 85 11.01 33.42 -8.54
CA ILE A 85 12.16 33.00 -7.73
C ILE A 85 11.81 31.77 -6.89
N PHE A 86 10.73 31.84 -6.12
CA PHE A 86 10.16 30.75 -5.33
C PHE A 86 9.16 30.00 -6.21
N ASN A 87 9.63 29.50 -7.34
CA ASN A 87 8.79 28.81 -8.32
C ASN A 87 8.58 27.33 -7.93
N GLN A 88 7.85 26.60 -8.78
CA GLN A 88 7.52 25.20 -8.53
C GLN A 88 8.78 24.32 -8.44
N ASP A 89 9.78 24.54 -9.29
CA ASP A 89 11.04 23.78 -9.28
C ASP A 89 11.81 24.00 -7.97
N TRP A 90 11.86 25.26 -7.49
CA TRP A 90 12.50 25.60 -6.22
C TRP A 90 11.81 24.90 -5.05
N VAL A 91 10.47 24.93 -5.00
CA VAL A 91 9.70 24.26 -3.96
C VAL A 91 9.91 22.75 -4.00
N GLU A 92 9.89 22.16 -5.19
CA GLU A 92 10.08 20.73 -5.38
C GLU A 92 11.49 20.27 -4.99
N GLN A 93 12.51 21.06 -5.29
CA GLN A 93 13.88 20.81 -4.84
C GLN A 93 13.98 20.85 -3.31
N LYS A 94 13.36 21.86 -2.66
CA LYS A 94 13.38 21.95 -1.19
C LYS A 94 12.60 20.83 -0.53
N LEU A 95 11.42 20.48 -1.05
CA LEU A 95 10.66 19.33 -0.56
C LEU A 95 11.42 18.01 -0.77
N GLY A 96 12.12 17.85 -1.90
CA GLY A 96 12.98 16.70 -2.18
C GLY A 96 14.10 16.50 -1.16
N ASN A 97 14.66 17.59 -0.64
CA ASN A 97 15.66 17.52 0.42
C ASN A 97 15.05 17.27 1.81
N LEU A 98 13.79 17.67 2.01
CA LEU A 98 13.13 17.55 3.31
C LEU A 98 12.54 16.17 3.54
N ARG A 99 11.95 15.50 2.54
CA ARG A 99 11.22 14.23 2.71
C ARG A 99 11.77 13.09 1.84
N PRO A 100 11.93 11.87 2.39
CA PRO A 100 12.51 10.74 1.65
C PRO A 100 11.60 10.17 0.54
N TYR A 101 10.31 10.51 0.57
CA TYR A 101 9.29 9.98 -0.35
C TYR A 101 8.74 11.02 -1.35
N ASN A 102 9.46 12.14 -1.56
CA ASN A 102 8.97 13.26 -2.39
C ASN A 102 8.57 12.82 -3.80
N GLN A 103 9.41 12.02 -4.43
CA GLN A 103 9.18 11.54 -5.80
C GLN A 103 7.97 10.61 -5.89
N ALA A 104 7.84 9.68 -4.92
CA ALA A 104 6.73 8.75 -4.84
C ALA A 104 5.40 9.49 -4.62
N LEU A 105 5.40 10.48 -3.73
CA LEU A 105 4.23 11.32 -3.49
C LEU A 105 3.83 12.10 -4.75
N ASN A 106 4.77 12.78 -5.41
CA ASN A 106 4.46 13.58 -6.59
C ASN A 106 3.90 12.70 -7.73
N ALA A 107 4.44 11.50 -7.90
CA ALA A 107 3.91 10.54 -8.87
C ALA A 107 2.49 10.06 -8.50
N TRP A 108 2.22 9.82 -7.22
CA TRP A 108 0.89 9.44 -6.74
C TRP A 108 -0.12 10.58 -6.93
N LEU A 109 0.27 11.83 -6.64
CA LEU A 109 -0.58 13.00 -6.88
C LEU A 109 -0.84 13.23 -8.37
N ALA A 110 0.17 13.05 -9.23
CA ALA A 110 0.03 13.14 -10.68
C ALA A 110 -0.95 12.09 -11.24
N SER A 111 -1.09 10.95 -10.55
CA SER A 111 -2.10 9.93 -10.85
C SER A 111 -3.47 10.21 -10.26
N ASN A 112 -3.73 11.43 -9.78
CA ASN A 112 -4.96 11.78 -9.05
C ASN A 112 -5.22 10.87 -7.84
N ARG A 113 -4.16 10.41 -7.17
CA ARG A 113 -4.19 9.49 -6.03
C ARG A 113 -4.66 8.05 -6.35
N GLU A 114 -4.61 7.62 -7.60
CA GLU A 114 -5.12 6.31 -8.02
C GLU A 114 -4.03 5.24 -8.20
N ASP A 115 -2.79 5.64 -8.51
CA ASP A 115 -1.68 4.70 -8.76
C ASP A 115 -1.08 4.17 -7.45
N ASN A 116 -1.66 3.07 -6.95
CA ASN A 116 -1.18 2.36 -5.76
C ASN A 116 0.26 1.83 -5.89
N SER A 117 0.83 1.72 -7.09
CA SER A 117 2.23 1.30 -7.26
C SER A 117 3.23 2.33 -6.75
N ARG A 118 2.78 3.59 -6.56
CA ARG A 118 3.58 4.69 -5.99
C ARG A 118 3.56 4.73 -4.47
N LEU A 119 2.66 3.99 -3.84
CA LEU A 119 2.57 3.92 -2.39
C LEU A 119 3.78 3.18 -1.80
N LEU A 120 4.19 3.59 -0.60
CA LEU A 120 5.37 3.04 0.05
C LEU A 120 5.09 1.65 0.64
N ARG A 121 6.10 0.78 0.58
CA ARG A 121 6.06 -0.57 1.18
C ARG A 121 7.36 -0.87 1.90
N GLY A 122 7.30 -1.84 2.83
CA GLY A 122 8.48 -2.38 3.52
C GLY A 122 9.35 -1.29 4.15
N GLN A 123 10.65 -1.30 3.83
CA GLN A 123 11.63 -0.38 4.41
C GLN A 123 11.35 1.09 4.07
N ALA A 124 10.94 1.41 2.84
CA ALA A 124 10.65 2.79 2.45
C ALA A 124 9.48 3.39 3.26
N LEU A 125 8.47 2.57 3.57
CA LEU A 125 7.37 2.98 4.46
C LEU A 125 7.87 3.17 5.89
N ALA A 126 8.72 2.26 6.41
CA ALA A 126 9.27 2.38 7.76
C ALA A 126 10.12 3.66 7.91
N GLU A 127 10.97 3.97 6.94
CA GLU A 127 11.78 5.19 6.89
C GLU A 127 10.90 6.44 6.86
N ALA A 128 9.84 6.44 6.05
CA ALA A 128 8.89 7.53 5.98
C ALA A 128 8.13 7.77 7.29
N LEU A 129 7.73 6.70 7.99
CA LEU A 129 7.06 6.79 9.29
C LEU A 129 8.02 7.25 10.40
N ASN A 130 9.28 6.83 10.35
CA ASN A 130 10.29 7.35 11.26
C ASN A 130 10.55 8.84 11.00
N TRP A 131 10.64 9.24 9.72
CA TRP A 131 10.78 10.63 9.34
C TRP A 131 9.58 11.50 9.77
N LYS A 132 8.37 10.95 9.75
CA LYS A 132 7.14 11.60 10.24
C LYS A 132 7.21 11.90 11.75
N ALA A 133 7.95 11.12 12.53
CA ALA A 133 7.97 11.27 13.99
C ALA A 133 8.46 12.68 14.41
N GLY A 134 7.63 13.40 15.15
CA GLY A 134 7.94 14.76 15.62
C GLY A 134 7.79 15.87 14.58
N LYS A 135 7.23 15.58 13.39
CA LYS A 135 6.96 16.58 12.34
C LYS A 135 5.48 16.90 12.21
N ARG A 136 5.19 18.13 11.77
CA ARG A 136 3.83 18.57 11.44
C ARG A 136 3.61 18.36 9.94
N LEU A 137 2.91 17.29 9.55
CA LEU A 137 2.73 16.90 8.15
C LEU A 137 1.71 17.74 7.40
N SER A 138 1.89 17.98 6.11
CA SER A 138 0.78 18.52 5.32
C SER A 138 -0.33 17.48 5.21
N VAL A 139 -1.56 17.94 4.92
CA VAL A 139 -2.70 17.04 4.67
C VAL A 139 -2.36 16.01 3.60
N VAL A 140 -1.63 16.43 2.57
CA VAL A 140 -1.21 15.60 1.45
C VAL A 140 -0.19 14.53 1.86
N ASP A 141 0.77 14.88 2.72
CA ASP A 141 1.73 13.88 3.25
C ASP A 141 1.00 12.87 4.16
N ASP A 142 0.06 13.33 5.00
CA ASP A 142 -0.72 12.45 5.86
C ASP A 142 -1.59 11.47 5.06
N GLU A 143 -2.30 11.95 4.02
CA GLU A 143 -3.09 11.11 3.12
C GLU A 143 -2.23 10.02 2.45
N PHE A 144 -1.07 10.39 1.91
CA PHE A 144 -0.19 9.45 1.22
C PHE A 144 0.40 8.38 2.15
N LEU A 145 0.81 8.77 3.35
CA LEU A 145 1.33 7.82 4.33
C LEU A 145 0.23 6.90 4.86
N ALA A 146 -0.98 7.42 5.06
CA ALA A 146 -2.14 6.61 5.45
C ALA A 146 -2.48 5.58 4.36
N ALA A 147 -2.57 6.00 3.10
CA ALA A 147 -2.82 5.11 1.97
C ALA A 147 -1.72 4.03 1.84
N SER A 148 -0.46 4.41 2.06
CA SER A 148 0.67 3.47 2.05
C SER A 148 0.59 2.43 3.19
N GLN A 149 0.21 2.86 4.39
CA GLN A 149 -0.01 1.95 5.52
C GLN A 149 -1.16 0.98 5.26
N GLU A 150 -2.30 1.49 4.75
CA GLU A 150 -3.47 0.68 4.45
C GLU A 150 -3.17 -0.40 3.40
N LEU A 151 -2.52 -0.01 2.29
CA LEU A 151 -2.09 -0.95 1.27
C LEU A 151 -1.18 -2.04 1.84
N SER A 152 -0.19 -1.64 2.66
CA SER A 152 0.73 -2.59 3.29
C SER A 152 0.02 -3.56 4.23
N TRP A 153 -1.02 -3.12 4.96
CA TRP A 153 -1.82 -4.01 5.81
C TRP A 153 -2.65 -4.99 4.98
N ILE A 154 -3.29 -4.51 3.92
CA ILE A 154 -4.08 -5.36 3.01
C ILE A 154 -3.20 -6.43 2.37
N GLU A 155 -2.01 -6.07 1.89
CA GLU A 155 -1.06 -7.01 1.29
C GLU A 155 -0.60 -8.07 2.29
N GLN A 156 -0.31 -7.67 3.53
CA GLN A 156 0.10 -8.59 4.58
C GLN A 156 -1.03 -9.58 4.94
N GLN A 157 -2.27 -9.11 5.01
CA GLN A 157 -3.41 -9.99 5.26
C GLN A 157 -3.59 -11.01 4.13
N ARG A 158 -3.56 -10.54 2.88
CA ARG A 158 -3.67 -11.43 1.70
C ARG A 158 -2.56 -12.47 1.66
N TYR A 159 -1.35 -12.09 2.03
CA TYR A 159 -0.22 -13.03 2.12
C TYR A 159 -0.50 -14.14 3.14
N LEU A 160 -0.94 -13.77 4.35
CA LEU A 160 -1.26 -14.73 5.42
C LEU A 160 -2.44 -15.62 5.05
N GLU A 161 -3.47 -15.08 4.40
CA GLU A 161 -4.62 -15.84 3.92
C GLU A 161 -4.23 -16.84 2.84
N ALA A 162 -3.39 -16.43 1.89
CA ALA A 162 -2.86 -17.33 0.86
C ALA A 162 -2.04 -18.47 1.47
N GLU A 163 -1.24 -18.20 2.51
CA GLU A 163 -0.46 -19.23 3.18
C GLU A 163 -1.33 -20.20 3.97
N ARG A 164 -2.34 -19.69 4.69
CA ARG A 164 -3.35 -20.52 5.37
C ARG A 164 -4.14 -21.38 4.38
N ALA A 165 -4.49 -20.83 3.21
CA ALA A 165 -5.19 -21.57 2.17
C ALA A 165 -4.34 -22.73 1.64
N LYS A 166 -3.05 -22.50 1.37
CA LYS A 166 -2.11 -23.56 0.97
C LYS A 166 -1.98 -24.65 2.04
N GLU A 167 -1.85 -24.28 3.31
CA GLU A 167 -1.78 -25.25 4.41
C GLU A 167 -3.06 -26.08 4.52
N ALA A 168 -4.23 -25.44 4.40
CA ALA A 168 -5.51 -26.12 4.43
C ALA A 168 -5.67 -27.10 3.25
N GLU A 169 -5.30 -26.68 2.05
CA GLU A 169 -5.28 -27.55 0.86
C GLU A 169 -4.34 -28.74 1.03
N ALA A 170 -3.14 -28.52 1.59
CA ALA A 170 -2.19 -29.59 1.86
C ALA A 170 -2.75 -30.62 2.87
N ARG A 171 -3.36 -30.16 3.97
CA ARG A 171 -4.02 -31.04 4.95
C ARG A 171 -5.17 -31.83 4.33
N LEU A 172 -6.01 -31.19 3.53
CA LEU A 172 -7.10 -31.85 2.82
C LEU A 172 -6.58 -32.88 1.81
N ALA A 173 -5.49 -32.59 1.11
CA ALA A 173 -4.86 -33.54 0.20
C ALA A 173 -4.32 -34.76 0.94
N GLU A 174 -3.73 -34.56 2.12
CA GLU A 174 -3.25 -35.65 2.98
C GLU A 174 -4.40 -36.52 3.51
N GLN A 175 -5.47 -35.91 4.02
CA GLN A 175 -6.67 -36.62 4.44
C GLN A 175 -7.32 -37.41 3.29
N LYS A 176 -7.38 -36.83 2.08
CA LYS A 176 -7.86 -37.55 0.88
C LYS A 176 -6.97 -38.73 0.55
N LYS A 177 -5.63 -38.60 0.67
CA LYS A 177 -4.69 -39.71 0.44
C LYS A 177 -4.85 -40.82 1.48
N SER A 178 -4.99 -40.50 2.77
CA SER A 178 -5.22 -41.52 3.82
C SER A 178 -6.57 -42.23 3.63
N ALA A 179 -7.64 -41.49 3.36
CA ALA A 179 -8.96 -42.06 3.07
C ALA A 179 -8.95 -42.97 1.83
N ARG A 180 -8.24 -42.60 0.76
CA ARG A 180 -8.05 -43.45 -0.42
C ARG A 180 -7.33 -44.75 -0.06
N ARG A 181 -6.22 -44.68 0.69
CA ARG A 181 -5.48 -45.88 1.14
C ARG A 181 -6.37 -46.82 1.94
N LEU A 182 -7.14 -46.29 2.89
CA LEU A 182 -8.08 -47.09 3.68
C LEU A 182 -9.14 -47.76 2.80
N LYS A 183 -9.74 -47.03 1.84
CA LYS A 183 -10.71 -47.60 0.89
C LYS A 183 -10.11 -48.72 0.04
N PHE A 184 -8.89 -48.54 -0.47
CA PHE A 184 -8.20 -49.57 -1.23
C PHE A 184 -7.93 -50.83 -0.41
N LEU A 185 -7.45 -50.67 0.84
CA LEU A 185 -7.24 -51.81 1.74
C LEU A 185 -8.54 -52.56 2.04
N LEU A 186 -9.64 -51.84 2.31
CA LEU A 186 -10.95 -52.46 2.53
C LEU A 186 -11.45 -53.22 1.31
N MET A 187 -11.31 -52.65 0.10
CA MET A 187 -11.68 -53.38 -1.13
C MET A 187 -10.81 -54.63 -1.33
N ALA A 188 -9.50 -54.55 -1.11
CA ALA A 188 -8.60 -55.69 -1.24
C ALA A 188 -8.99 -56.84 -0.28
N VAL A 189 -9.23 -56.55 1.00
CA VAL A 189 -9.66 -57.55 1.99
C VAL A 189 -11.01 -58.16 1.61
N GLY A 190 -11.97 -57.34 1.16
CA GLY A 190 -13.27 -57.82 0.69
C GLY A 190 -13.16 -58.78 -0.50
N THR A 191 -12.32 -58.45 -1.49
CA THR A 191 -12.07 -59.34 -2.64
C THR A 191 -11.42 -60.66 -2.23
N ALA A 192 -10.43 -60.63 -1.33
CA ALA A 192 -9.78 -61.84 -0.83
C ALA A 192 -10.76 -62.75 -0.08
N LEU A 193 -11.68 -62.18 0.72
CA LEU A 193 -12.72 -62.92 1.42
C LEU A 193 -13.70 -63.60 0.45
N MET A 194 -14.12 -62.91 -0.62
CA MET A 194 -15.00 -63.50 -1.65
C MET A 194 -14.31 -64.65 -2.39
N VAL A 195 -13.02 -64.51 -2.73
CA VAL A 195 -12.25 -65.59 -3.38
C VAL A 195 -12.12 -66.79 -2.45
N SER A 196 -11.78 -66.57 -1.18
CA SER A 196 -11.65 -67.64 -0.18
C SER A 196 -12.95 -68.42 0.02
N THR A 197 -14.08 -67.72 0.18
CA THR A 197 -15.39 -68.36 0.32
C THR A 197 -15.81 -69.10 -0.95
N GLY A 198 -15.55 -68.54 -2.13
CA GLY A 198 -15.78 -69.22 -3.41
C GLY A 198 -14.96 -70.51 -3.57
N LEU A 199 -13.67 -70.49 -3.21
CA LEU A 199 -12.83 -71.70 -3.18
C LEU A 199 -13.33 -72.72 -2.16
N GLY A 200 -13.77 -72.29 -0.98
CA GLY A 200 -14.37 -73.17 0.02
C GLY A 200 -15.64 -73.87 -0.47
N VAL A 201 -16.53 -73.14 -1.14
CA VAL A 201 -17.76 -73.71 -1.71
C VAL A 201 -17.46 -74.68 -2.84
N THR A 202 -16.53 -74.35 -3.75
CA THR A 202 -16.17 -75.21 -4.88
C THR A 202 -15.51 -76.51 -4.44
N THR A 203 -14.56 -76.44 -3.50
CA THR A 203 -13.93 -77.63 -2.89
C THR A 203 -14.96 -78.52 -2.18
N TYR A 204 -15.90 -77.93 -1.44
CA TYR A 204 -16.99 -78.66 -0.77
C TYR A 204 -17.94 -79.36 -1.75
N LEU A 205 -18.37 -78.65 -2.82
CA LEU A 205 -19.24 -79.23 -3.85
C LEU A 205 -18.54 -80.36 -4.61
N GLY A 206 -17.24 -80.20 -4.92
CA GLY A 206 -16.42 -81.24 -5.53
C GLY A 206 -16.34 -82.50 -4.66
N TYR A 207 -16.00 -82.33 -3.38
CA TYR A 207 -15.98 -83.42 -2.40
C TYR A 207 -17.31 -84.17 -2.33
N ARG A 208 -18.43 -83.43 -2.25
CA ARG A 208 -19.77 -84.03 -2.21
C ARG A 208 -20.09 -84.84 -3.46
N ARG A 209 -19.72 -84.35 -4.65
CA ARG A 209 -19.92 -85.09 -5.91
C ARG A 209 -19.10 -86.37 -5.94
N SER A 210 -17.82 -86.33 -5.55
CA SER A 210 -16.96 -87.51 -5.51
C SER A 210 -17.48 -88.58 -4.53
N ALA A 211 -17.89 -88.16 -3.32
CA ALA A 211 -18.47 -89.07 -2.33
C ALA A 211 -19.76 -89.75 -2.83
N ILE A 212 -20.61 -89.03 -3.57
CA ILE A 212 -21.82 -89.61 -4.17
C ILE A 212 -21.48 -90.57 -5.32
N SER A 213 -20.48 -90.25 -6.16
CA SER A 213 -20.07 -91.16 -7.24
C SER A 213 -19.42 -92.45 -6.73
N GLU A 214 -18.70 -92.40 -5.60
CA GLU A 214 -18.14 -93.59 -4.96
C GLU A 214 -19.27 -94.51 -4.44
N ILE A 215 -20.30 -93.94 -3.80
CA ILE A 215 -21.47 -94.72 -3.35
C ILE A 215 -22.19 -95.37 -4.53
N ASN A 216 -22.33 -94.68 -5.67
CA ASN A 216 -22.96 -95.23 -6.87
C ASN A 216 -22.08 -96.24 -7.63
N ALA A 217 -20.78 -96.26 -7.41
CA ALA A 217 -19.86 -97.22 -8.04
C ALA A 217 -19.81 -98.58 -7.30
N PHE A 218 -20.31 -98.63 -6.06
CA PHE A 218 -20.43 -99.86 -5.25
C PHE A 218 -21.86 -100.42 -5.18
N ALA A 219 -22.80 -99.87 -5.95
CA ALA A 219 -24.17 -100.35 -6.14
C ALA A 219 -24.33 -100.98 -7.53
#